data_AF-M0EP67-F1
#
_entry.id   AF-M0EP67-F1
#
_cell.length_a   1.000
_cell.length_b   1.000
_cell.length_c   1.000
_cell.angle_alpha   90.00
_cell.angle_beta   90.00
_cell.angle_gamma   90.00
#
_symmetry.space_group_name_H-M   'P 1'
#
loop_
_entity.id
_entity.type
_entity.pdbx_description
1 polymer ?
#
loop_
_entity_poly.entity_id
_entity_poly.type
_entity_poly.pdbx_seq_one_letter_code
_entity_poly.pdbx_strand_id
1 'polypeptide(L)'
;MTSVKEFRVDEPATADGLGRGRFAFTDAYSVFDWGQMPDAIPHKGASLCAMGAFNFELLEDAGVPTHYRGVADPGAAADDRAEPDPVPLAEATAPPTEMAIDLTQVPDLPYEGLHAGYDYDAFHAAGGENYLVPLEVVFRNRVPIGSSLRTRAEPAELGLDDLGGPDGEWPDEPVDLPEPVVEFSTKYEQQDRYLARAEADGIAGAADVDALEALARDVNRVVTERAEAAGFVHEDGKIECLYVDGELRVADVVGTFDENRFSYGGRGISKEVVRQWYKANDTDWVEAVKTAKTAVADRDIDDWRELCEPDPDPLPPAVVDAVSALYAAGTNAYTDREWFDVPDVEAALDAVDAL
;
A
#
# COMPACT_ATOMS: atom_id res chain seq x y z
N MET A 1 -7.40 12.37 -6.51
CA MET A 1 -7.74 12.30 -5.06
C MET A 1 -7.67 10.83 -4.69
N THR A 2 -6.77 10.43 -3.80
CA THR A 2 -6.67 9.00 -3.44
C THR A 2 -7.89 8.62 -2.59
N SER A 3 -8.33 7.36 -2.65
CA SER A 3 -9.60 6.94 -2.03
C SER A 3 -9.59 6.88 -0.51
N VAL A 4 -8.40 6.97 0.13
CA VAL A 4 -8.24 6.72 1.57
C VAL A 4 -7.27 7.68 2.29
N LYS A 5 -6.40 8.39 1.55
CA LYS A 5 -5.43 9.36 2.06
C LYS A 5 -5.66 10.72 1.39
N GLU A 6 -5.82 11.78 2.18
CA GLU A 6 -5.88 13.13 1.64
C GLU A 6 -4.47 13.73 1.59
N PHE A 7 -4.18 14.44 0.49
CA PHE A 7 -2.90 15.09 0.30
C PHE A 7 -3.00 16.58 0.60
N ARG A 8 -2.18 17.09 1.52
CA ARG A 8 -2.06 18.53 1.80
C ARG A 8 -0.70 19.03 1.36
N VAL A 9 -0.71 20.09 0.55
CA VAL A 9 0.52 20.76 0.09
C VAL A 9 0.75 21.98 0.96
N ASP A 10 1.84 21.97 1.74
CA ASP A 10 2.27 23.12 2.53
C ASP A 10 3.17 24.04 1.66
N GLU A 11 4.10 23.42 0.95
CA GLU A 11 4.99 24.06 -0.03
C GLU A 11 5.06 23.16 -1.28
N PRO A 12 4.69 23.65 -2.48
CA PRO A 12 4.73 22.82 -3.68
C PRO A 12 6.17 22.46 -4.06
N ALA A 13 6.35 21.26 -4.59
CA ALA A 13 7.60 20.88 -5.24
C ALA A 13 7.88 21.78 -6.45
N THR A 14 9.16 21.93 -6.79
CA THR A 14 9.62 22.61 -8.00
C THR A 14 10.48 21.68 -8.83
N ALA A 15 10.80 22.09 -10.06
CA ALA A 15 11.71 21.36 -10.92
C ALA A 15 13.08 21.10 -10.28
N ASP A 16 13.53 22.00 -9.40
CA ASP A 16 14.87 21.99 -8.81
C ASP A 16 14.87 21.62 -7.32
N GLY A 17 13.75 21.15 -6.75
CA GLY A 17 13.72 20.80 -5.34
C GLY A 17 12.39 20.31 -4.78
N LEU A 18 12.50 19.54 -3.70
CA LEU A 18 11.37 19.01 -2.94
C LEU A 18 10.57 20.14 -2.27
N GLY A 19 9.26 19.99 -2.28
CA GLY A 19 8.32 20.76 -1.48
C GLY A 19 8.09 20.11 -0.12
N ARG A 20 7.02 20.53 0.55
CA ARG A 20 6.59 20.01 1.84
C ARG A 20 5.10 19.73 1.80
N GLY A 21 4.70 18.58 2.30
CA GLY A 21 3.31 18.22 2.37
C GLY A 21 3.01 17.31 3.55
N ARG A 22 1.75 16.91 3.63
CA ARG A 22 1.25 15.99 4.65
C ARG A 22 0.27 15.01 4.03
N PHE A 23 0.35 13.77 4.48
CA PHE A 23 -0.74 12.83 4.33
C PHE A 23 -1.68 12.97 5.52
N ALA A 24 -2.97 13.22 5.27
CA ALA A 24 -4.03 13.06 6.25
C ALA A 24 -4.70 11.70 6.04
N PHE A 25 -4.48 10.79 6.98
CA PHE A 25 -5.01 9.44 6.95
C PHE A 25 -6.45 9.45 7.44
N THR A 26 -7.37 8.99 6.60
CA THR A 26 -8.79 8.94 6.91
C THR A 26 -9.22 7.53 7.31
N ASP A 27 -10.40 7.43 7.93
CA ASP A 27 -11.05 6.16 8.24
C ASP A 27 -11.74 5.53 7.02
N ALA A 28 -11.61 6.14 5.84
CA ALA A 28 -12.09 5.55 4.60
C ALA A 28 -11.28 4.31 4.21
N TYR A 29 -11.93 3.40 3.52
CA TYR A 29 -11.32 2.21 2.94
C TYR A 29 -11.84 1.98 1.52
N SER A 30 -11.18 1.11 0.76
CA SER A 30 -11.47 0.90 -0.66
C SER A 30 -11.14 -0.51 -1.10
N VAL A 31 -12.11 -1.37 -1.40
CA VAL A 31 -11.82 -2.74 -1.88
C VAL A 31 -12.15 -2.90 -3.36
N PHE A 32 -11.50 -3.87 -4.02
CA PHE A 32 -11.68 -4.19 -5.45
C PHE A 32 -11.52 -3.01 -6.42
N ASP A 33 -10.69 -2.02 -6.06
CA ASP A 33 -10.46 -0.79 -6.82
C ASP A 33 -11.73 0.04 -7.05
N TRP A 34 -12.77 -0.15 -6.22
CA TRP A 34 -14.05 0.57 -6.32
C TRP A 34 -13.92 2.08 -6.10
N GLY A 35 -12.89 2.51 -5.36
CA GLY A 35 -12.83 3.83 -4.73
C GLY A 35 -13.32 3.78 -3.29
N GLN A 36 -13.73 4.92 -2.74
CA GLN A 36 -14.16 5.00 -1.35
C GLN A 36 -15.45 4.20 -1.11
N MET A 37 -15.45 3.37 -0.07
CA MET A 37 -16.61 2.58 0.37
C MET A 37 -17.64 3.46 1.10
N PRO A 38 -18.93 3.05 1.18
CA PRO A 38 -20.01 3.90 1.69
C PRO A 38 -19.94 4.20 3.20
N ASP A 39 -19.21 3.38 3.96
CA ASP A 39 -18.96 3.52 5.38
C ASP A 39 -17.47 3.77 5.68
N ALA A 40 -17.17 4.07 6.94
CA ALA A 40 -15.81 4.30 7.44
C ALA A 40 -15.50 3.32 8.56
N ILE A 41 -14.21 2.96 8.70
CA ILE A 41 -13.72 2.06 9.74
C ILE A 41 -13.01 2.94 10.79
N PRO A 42 -13.62 3.19 11.97
CA PRO A 42 -13.01 4.03 12.98
C PRO A 42 -11.58 3.59 13.33
N HIS A 43 -10.72 4.54 13.64
CA HIS A 43 -9.31 4.32 14.01
C HIS A 43 -8.41 3.75 12.90
N LYS A 44 -8.94 3.43 11.72
CA LYS A 44 -8.13 2.95 10.60
C LYS A 44 -7.08 3.97 10.20
N GLY A 45 -7.48 5.24 9.99
CA GLY A 45 -6.55 6.28 9.56
C GLY A 45 -5.42 6.48 10.57
N ALA A 46 -5.77 6.56 11.85
CA ALA A 46 -4.79 6.72 12.92
C ALA A 46 -3.86 5.51 13.08
N SER A 47 -4.39 4.30 12.94
CA SER A 47 -3.62 3.05 12.97
C SER A 47 -2.58 3.01 11.86
N LEU A 48 -2.99 3.33 10.63
CA LEU A 48 -2.12 3.34 9.46
C LEU A 48 -1.06 4.44 9.54
N CYS A 49 -1.41 5.62 10.05
CA CYS A 49 -0.46 6.71 10.26
C CYS A 49 0.61 6.34 11.30
N ALA A 50 0.20 5.80 12.47
CA ALA A 50 1.12 5.36 13.51
C ALA A 50 2.05 4.23 13.02
N MET A 51 1.50 3.22 12.35
CA MET A 51 2.26 2.09 11.82
C MET A 51 3.23 2.52 10.71
N GLY A 52 2.78 3.38 9.79
CA GLY A 52 3.62 3.93 8.74
C GLY A 52 4.77 4.77 9.28
N ALA A 53 4.49 5.67 10.23
CA ALA A 53 5.51 6.48 10.91
C ALA A 53 6.55 5.61 11.62
N PHE A 54 6.08 4.58 12.32
CA PHE A 54 6.95 3.63 13.01
C PHE A 54 7.90 2.92 12.04
N ASN A 55 7.39 2.45 10.90
CA ASN A 55 8.23 1.80 9.89
C ASN A 55 9.20 2.78 9.23
N PHE A 56 8.79 4.02 8.94
CA PHE A 56 9.72 5.02 8.40
C PHE A 56 10.88 5.32 9.37
N GLU A 57 10.61 5.44 10.67
CA GLU A 57 11.66 5.64 11.67
C GLU A 57 12.61 4.43 11.74
N LEU A 58 12.10 3.20 11.62
CA LEU A 58 12.96 2.00 11.50
C LEU A 58 13.80 1.98 10.23
N LEU A 59 13.26 2.44 9.10
CA LEU A 59 13.99 2.54 7.84
C LEU A 59 15.12 3.57 7.95
N GLU A 60 14.86 4.72 8.55
CA GLU A 60 15.88 5.75 8.80
C GLU A 60 16.99 5.25 9.73
N ASP A 61 16.63 4.53 10.80
CA ASP A 61 17.60 3.86 11.70
C ASP A 61 18.46 2.82 10.97
N ALA A 62 17.91 2.17 9.94
CA ALA A 62 18.61 1.25 9.05
C ALA A 62 19.40 1.94 7.92
N GLY A 63 19.36 3.28 7.83
CA GLY A 63 20.04 4.06 6.81
C GLY A 63 19.36 4.04 5.45
N VAL A 64 18.07 3.69 5.38
CA VAL A 64 17.26 3.71 4.16
C VAL A 64 16.66 5.11 3.97
N PRO A 65 16.95 5.82 2.86
CA PRO A 65 16.40 7.16 2.62
C PRO A 65 14.88 7.14 2.44
N THR A 66 14.19 8.10 3.06
CA THR A 66 12.73 8.22 2.97
C THR A 66 12.33 9.68 2.77
N HIS A 67 11.07 9.91 2.40
CA HIS A 67 10.47 11.26 2.39
C HIS A 67 9.85 11.67 3.73
N TYR A 68 9.90 10.83 4.76
CA TYR A 68 9.21 11.06 6.03
C TYR A 68 9.90 12.18 6.82
N ARG A 69 9.10 12.94 7.57
CA ARG A 69 9.58 14.08 8.38
C ARG A 69 9.05 14.08 9.82
N GLY A 70 8.28 13.07 10.20
CA GLY A 70 7.58 13.01 11.49
C GLY A 70 6.06 13.04 11.35
N VAL A 71 5.37 12.99 12.50
CA VAL A 71 3.91 13.05 12.60
C VAL A 71 3.44 14.35 13.24
N ALA A 72 2.20 14.74 12.97
CA ALA A 72 1.56 15.80 13.75
C ALA A 72 1.05 15.23 15.08
N ASP A 73 1.50 15.77 16.21
CA ASP A 73 0.99 15.38 17.53
C ASP A 73 -0.44 15.92 17.72
N PRO A 74 -1.47 15.07 17.88
CA PRO A 74 -2.83 15.53 18.09
C PRO A 74 -3.03 16.33 19.38
N GLY A 75 -2.13 16.16 20.36
CA GLY A 75 -2.16 16.89 21.63
C GLY A 75 -1.43 18.23 21.62
N ALA A 76 -0.68 18.54 20.57
CA ALA A 76 -0.04 19.85 20.42
C ALA A 76 -1.13 20.92 20.24
N ALA A 77 -1.09 21.97 21.05
CA ALA A 77 -2.01 23.09 20.88
C ALA A 77 -1.79 23.72 19.51
N ALA A 78 -2.82 23.71 18.65
CA ALA A 78 -2.83 24.51 17.44
C ALA A 78 -2.71 25.98 17.84
N ASP A 79 -1.53 26.58 17.65
CA ASP A 79 -1.44 28.03 17.66
C ASP A 79 -2.11 28.49 16.36
N ASP A 80 -3.08 29.41 16.45
CA ASP A 80 -3.98 29.84 15.35
C ASP A 80 -3.26 30.42 14.11
N ARG A 81 -1.94 30.32 14.01
CA ARG A 81 -1.08 31.01 13.05
C ARG A 81 -0.06 30.12 12.34
N ALA A 82 0.13 28.85 12.75
CA ALA A 82 1.04 27.93 12.08
C ALA A 82 0.67 26.47 12.37
N GLU A 83 0.72 25.62 11.34
CA GLU A 83 0.66 24.17 11.50
C GLU A 83 1.83 23.69 12.37
N PRO A 84 1.61 22.75 13.31
CA PRO A 84 2.66 22.29 14.21
C PRO A 84 3.80 21.63 13.44
N ASP A 85 5.03 21.89 13.90
CA ASP A 85 6.21 21.17 13.43
C ASP A 85 6.02 19.66 13.67
N PRO A 86 6.39 18.81 12.71
CA PRO A 86 6.29 17.38 12.90
C PRO A 86 7.25 16.91 14.00
N VAL A 87 6.82 15.91 14.76
CA VAL A 87 7.59 15.30 15.84
C VAL A 87 7.87 13.82 15.53
N PRO A 88 8.92 13.22 16.11
CA PRO A 88 9.06 11.77 16.10
C PRO A 88 7.83 11.09 16.71
N LEU A 89 7.48 9.90 16.23
CA LEU A 89 6.32 9.15 16.70
C LEU A 89 6.38 8.88 18.21
N ALA A 90 7.58 8.66 18.76
CA ALA A 90 7.80 8.49 20.19
C ALA A 90 7.30 9.69 21.03
N GLU A 91 7.27 10.89 20.46
CA GLU A 91 6.83 12.12 21.14
C GLU A 91 5.34 12.41 20.97
N ALA A 92 4.65 11.80 20.00
CA ALA A 92 3.21 11.99 19.81
C ALA A 92 2.43 11.50 21.04
N THR A 93 1.50 12.31 21.53
CA THR A 93 0.77 12.08 22.79
C THR A 93 -0.51 11.27 22.62
N ALA A 94 -0.97 11.12 21.37
CA ALA A 94 -2.12 10.35 20.97
C ALA A 94 -1.86 9.76 19.57
N PRO A 95 -2.67 8.78 19.10
CA PRO A 95 -2.51 8.21 17.77
C PRO A 95 -2.58 9.30 16.69
N PRO A 96 -1.50 9.53 15.91
CA PRO A 96 -1.48 10.57 14.89
C PRO A 96 -2.40 10.20 13.73
N THR A 97 -2.95 11.20 13.04
CA THR A 97 -3.69 11.03 11.78
C THR A 97 -3.03 11.77 10.62
N GLU A 98 -1.94 12.49 10.88
CA GLU A 98 -1.22 13.23 9.86
C GLU A 98 0.28 12.96 9.93
N MET A 99 0.87 12.75 8.76
CA MET A 99 2.28 12.48 8.56
C MET A 99 2.87 13.56 7.67
N ALA A 100 3.93 14.22 8.13
CA ALA A 100 4.66 15.20 7.32
C ALA A 100 5.67 14.51 6.42
N ILE A 101 5.77 14.99 5.18
CA ILE A 101 6.64 14.43 4.16
C ILE A 101 7.34 15.53 3.36
N ASP A 102 8.50 15.20 2.79
CA ASP A 102 9.06 15.91 1.66
C ASP A 102 8.23 15.55 0.41
N LEU A 103 7.88 16.57 -0.38
CA LEU A 103 7.01 16.40 -1.53
C LEU A 103 7.81 16.47 -2.83
N THR A 104 7.74 15.44 -3.66
CA THR A 104 8.28 15.46 -5.03
C THR A 104 7.22 15.88 -6.05
N GLN A 105 7.60 16.03 -7.32
CA GLN A 105 6.65 16.28 -8.40
C GLN A 105 5.96 14.98 -8.80
N VAL A 106 4.68 15.08 -9.15
CA VAL A 106 3.94 14.02 -9.83
C VAL A 106 3.48 14.60 -11.17
N PRO A 107 4.30 14.48 -12.23
CA PRO A 107 3.91 14.94 -13.56
C PRO A 107 2.65 14.21 -14.05
N ASP A 108 1.90 14.86 -14.94
CA ASP A 108 0.84 14.17 -15.68
C ASP A 108 1.48 13.12 -16.60
N LEU A 109 0.88 11.92 -16.66
CA LEU A 109 1.25 10.87 -17.61
C LEU A 109 0.27 10.91 -18.80
N PRO A 110 0.61 11.54 -19.94
CA PRO A 110 -0.32 11.70 -21.04
C PRO A 110 -0.57 10.36 -21.72
N TYR A 111 -1.81 10.15 -22.15
CA TYR A 111 -2.19 8.99 -22.95
C TYR A 111 -2.54 9.42 -24.37
N GLU A 112 -1.80 8.89 -25.35
CA GLU A 112 -1.90 9.26 -26.77
C GLU A 112 -2.78 8.29 -27.59
N GLY A 113 -3.50 7.40 -26.93
CA GLY A 113 -4.41 6.43 -27.55
C GLY A 113 -3.78 5.06 -27.79
N LEU A 114 -4.63 4.07 -28.10
CA LEU A 114 -4.30 2.64 -28.14
C LEU A 114 -3.03 2.22 -28.90
N HIS A 115 -2.60 2.99 -29.90
CA HIS A 115 -1.43 2.64 -30.71
C HIS A 115 -0.12 3.25 -30.18
N ALA A 116 -0.22 4.42 -29.54
CA ALA A 116 0.94 5.15 -29.02
C ALA A 116 1.16 4.86 -27.53
N GLY A 117 0.08 4.62 -26.78
CA GLY A 117 0.14 4.31 -25.35
C GLY A 117 0.36 5.55 -24.49
N TYR A 118 0.98 5.35 -23.33
CA TYR A 118 1.35 6.40 -22.39
C TYR A 118 2.71 7.02 -22.76
N ASP A 119 2.79 8.34 -22.73
CA ASP A 119 4.01 9.09 -23.05
C ASP A 119 4.87 9.31 -21.79
N TYR A 120 5.67 8.30 -21.47
CA TYR A 120 6.65 8.37 -20.37
C TYR A 120 7.79 9.35 -20.66
N ASP A 121 8.11 9.64 -21.93
CA ASP A 121 9.12 10.64 -22.28
C ASP A 121 8.64 12.05 -21.88
N ALA A 122 7.36 12.37 -22.13
CA ALA A 122 6.75 13.62 -21.66
C ALA A 122 6.67 13.70 -20.14
N PHE A 123 6.32 12.59 -19.46
CA PHE A 123 6.32 12.50 -18.00
C PHE A 123 7.70 12.85 -17.42
N HIS A 124 8.76 12.20 -17.91
CA HIS A 124 10.13 12.44 -17.45
C HIS A 124 10.66 13.82 -17.82
N ALA A 125 10.31 14.35 -19.01
CA ALA A 125 10.67 15.71 -19.39
C ALA A 125 10.02 16.77 -18.49
N ALA A 126 8.82 16.52 -17.98
CA ALA A 126 8.14 17.39 -17.03
C ALA A 126 8.66 17.23 -15.59
N GLY A 127 9.03 16.01 -15.18
CA GLY A 127 9.59 15.72 -13.86
C GLY A 127 11.06 16.11 -13.68
N GLY A 128 11.85 16.13 -14.75
CA GLY A 128 13.27 16.45 -14.70
C GLY A 128 14.04 15.47 -13.79
N GLU A 129 14.76 16.01 -12.80
CA GLU A 129 15.54 15.22 -11.83
C GLU A 129 14.83 15.08 -10.47
N ASN A 130 13.54 15.45 -10.37
CA ASN A 130 12.75 15.39 -9.14
C ASN A 130 11.32 14.93 -9.42
N TYR A 131 11.03 13.63 -9.30
CA TYR A 131 9.71 13.06 -9.59
C TYR A 131 9.41 11.80 -8.77
N LEU A 132 8.11 11.51 -8.59
CA LEU A 132 7.69 10.20 -8.12
C LEU A 132 7.81 9.18 -9.26
N VAL A 133 8.55 8.09 -9.04
CA VAL A 133 8.77 7.07 -10.06
C VAL A 133 7.42 6.45 -10.43
N PRO A 134 7.06 6.33 -11.73
CA PRO A 134 5.74 5.88 -12.17
C PRO A 134 5.62 4.33 -12.11
N LEU A 135 6.07 3.74 -11.01
CA LEU A 135 6.03 2.31 -10.73
C LEU A 135 5.58 2.06 -9.30
N GLU A 136 4.84 0.98 -9.09
CA GLU A 136 4.78 0.33 -7.78
C GLU A 136 5.83 -0.78 -7.74
N VAL A 137 6.62 -0.83 -6.67
CA VAL A 137 7.61 -1.89 -6.45
C VAL A 137 7.05 -2.86 -5.44
N VAL A 138 6.67 -4.05 -5.90
CA VAL A 138 6.00 -5.08 -5.11
C VAL A 138 7.04 -6.11 -4.67
N PHE A 139 7.11 -6.44 -3.39
CA PHE A 139 7.94 -7.53 -2.88
C PHE A 139 7.08 -8.62 -2.25
N ARG A 140 7.50 -9.87 -2.35
CA ARG A 140 6.77 -11.03 -1.82
C ARG A 140 7.69 -11.98 -1.08
N ASN A 141 7.31 -12.32 0.14
CA ASN A 141 7.92 -13.38 0.95
C ASN A 141 7.07 -14.66 0.91
N ARG A 142 5.77 -14.52 0.62
CA ARG A 142 4.81 -15.61 0.56
C ARG A 142 3.84 -15.44 -0.62
N VAL A 143 3.36 -16.55 -1.16
CA VAL A 143 2.40 -16.60 -2.27
C VAL A 143 1.07 -17.20 -1.77
N PRO A 144 0.13 -16.37 -1.30
CA PRO A 144 -1.20 -16.85 -0.90
C PRO A 144 -2.00 -17.35 -2.11
N ILE A 145 -3.06 -18.13 -1.85
CA ILE A 145 -3.94 -18.72 -2.89
C ILE A 145 -4.50 -17.66 -3.85
N GLY A 146 -4.83 -16.47 -3.33
CA GLY A 146 -5.35 -15.35 -4.12
C GLY A 146 -4.29 -14.47 -4.79
N SER A 147 -3.01 -14.83 -4.76
CA SER A 147 -1.94 -14.01 -5.34
C SER A 147 -2.00 -13.98 -6.87
N SER A 148 -1.92 -12.78 -7.45
CA SER A 148 -1.81 -12.57 -8.89
C SER A 148 -0.52 -13.14 -9.50
N LEU A 149 0.47 -13.48 -8.67
CA LEU A 149 1.69 -14.16 -9.12
C LEU A 149 1.38 -15.58 -9.64
N ARG A 150 0.38 -16.26 -9.06
CA ARG A 150 0.07 -17.66 -9.40
C ARG A 150 -0.39 -17.86 -10.84
N THR A 151 -0.91 -16.82 -11.48
CA THR A 151 -1.33 -16.85 -12.88
C THR A 151 -0.21 -16.44 -13.85
N ARG A 152 0.96 -16.02 -13.33
CA ARG A 152 2.04 -15.40 -14.11
C ARG A 152 3.39 -16.12 -13.98
N ALA A 153 3.54 -16.97 -12.98
CA ALA A 153 4.75 -17.77 -12.74
C ALA A 153 4.37 -19.16 -12.24
N GLU A 154 5.16 -20.16 -12.61
CA GLU A 154 5.11 -21.51 -12.05
C GLU A 154 6.02 -21.61 -10.80
N PRO A 155 5.73 -22.49 -9.83
CA PRO A 155 6.56 -22.65 -8.63
C PRO A 155 8.06 -22.89 -8.93
N ALA A 156 8.37 -23.68 -9.96
CA ALA A 156 9.76 -23.99 -10.35
C ALA A 156 10.54 -22.74 -10.78
N GLU A 157 9.89 -21.74 -11.38
CA GLU A 157 10.53 -20.47 -11.77
C GLU A 157 10.98 -19.65 -10.54
N LEU A 158 10.46 -19.99 -9.36
CA LEU A 158 10.68 -19.29 -8.09
C LEU A 158 11.51 -20.13 -7.11
N GLY A 159 12.18 -21.18 -7.60
CA GLY A 159 13.01 -22.07 -6.79
C GLY A 159 12.22 -23.03 -5.91
N LEU A 160 10.95 -23.29 -6.27
CA LEU A 160 10.06 -24.23 -5.58
C LEU A 160 9.81 -25.48 -6.43
N ASP A 161 10.89 -26.08 -6.95
CA ASP A 161 10.85 -27.22 -7.86
C ASP A 161 10.07 -28.43 -7.30
N ASP A 162 10.06 -28.61 -5.98
CA ASP A 162 9.42 -29.73 -5.30
C ASP A 162 7.94 -29.50 -4.96
N LEU A 163 7.39 -28.30 -5.18
CA LEU A 163 6.01 -27.94 -4.81
C LEU A 163 5.03 -27.93 -5.99
N GLY A 164 5.53 -27.88 -7.23
CA GLY A 164 4.68 -27.86 -8.41
C GLY A 164 3.93 -29.18 -8.62
N GLY A 165 2.65 -29.09 -8.97
CA GLY A 165 1.91 -30.23 -9.54
C GLY A 165 2.57 -30.74 -10.83
N PRO A 166 2.13 -31.89 -11.37
CA PRO A 166 2.72 -32.48 -12.59
C PRO A 166 2.71 -31.55 -13.82
N ASP A 167 1.86 -30.53 -13.81
CA ASP A 167 1.72 -29.51 -14.87
C ASP A 167 2.15 -28.10 -14.41
N GLY A 168 2.96 -27.97 -13.35
CA GLY A 168 3.40 -26.66 -12.82
C GLY A 168 2.35 -25.95 -11.97
N GLU A 169 1.28 -26.65 -11.58
CA GLU A 169 0.19 -26.10 -10.77
C GLU A 169 0.64 -25.74 -9.35
N TRP A 170 0.14 -24.62 -8.83
CA TRP A 170 0.42 -24.18 -7.48
C TRP A 170 -0.33 -25.03 -6.43
N PRO A 171 0.25 -25.29 -5.24
CA PRO A 171 -0.46 -25.92 -4.13
C PRO A 171 -1.70 -25.13 -3.68
N ASP A 172 -2.76 -25.81 -3.26
CA ASP A 172 -3.99 -25.19 -2.69
C ASP A 172 -3.80 -24.64 -1.26
N GLU A 173 -2.60 -24.15 -0.95
CA GLU A 173 -2.22 -23.55 0.33
C GLU A 173 -1.23 -22.40 0.11
N PRO A 174 -1.10 -21.44 1.05
CA PRO A 174 -0.10 -20.38 0.96
C PRO A 174 1.33 -20.93 1.05
N VAL A 175 2.20 -20.51 0.13
CA VAL A 175 3.58 -21.04 -0.01
C VAL A 175 4.61 -19.96 0.33
N ASP A 176 5.55 -20.27 1.22
CA ASP A 176 6.67 -19.39 1.53
C ASP A 176 7.73 -19.45 0.42
N LEU A 177 8.26 -18.29 0.04
CA LEU A 177 9.32 -18.18 -0.96
C LEU A 177 10.70 -18.35 -0.30
N PRO A 178 11.64 -19.06 -0.93
CA PRO A 178 12.98 -19.24 -0.38
C PRO A 178 13.76 -17.91 -0.34
N GLU A 179 13.51 -17.04 -1.31
CA GLU A 179 14.02 -15.67 -1.38
C GLU A 179 12.89 -14.72 -1.78
N PRO A 180 12.88 -13.47 -1.29
CA PRO A 180 11.86 -12.51 -1.69
C PRO A 180 11.89 -12.24 -3.19
N VAL A 181 10.72 -12.29 -3.81
CA VAL A 181 10.53 -11.91 -5.22
C VAL A 181 10.18 -10.43 -5.27
N VAL A 182 10.83 -9.68 -6.16
CA VAL A 182 10.49 -8.27 -6.44
C VAL A 182 9.93 -8.17 -7.85
N GLU A 183 8.80 -7.49 -7.97
CA GLU A 183 8.08 -7.24 -9.21
C GLU A 183 7.76 -5.75 -9.35
N PHE A 184 7.57 -5.31 -10.59
CA PHE A 184 7.17 -3.94 -10.89
C PHE A 184 5.79 -3.95 -11.53
N SER A 185 4.94 -3.02 -11.13
CA SER A 185 3.75 -2.67 -11.88
C SER A 185 3.76 -1.20 -12.26
N THR A 186 3.03 -0.86 -13.30
CA THR A 186 2.80 0.54 -13.66
C THR A 186 2.08 1.27 -12.54
N LYS A 187 2.27 2.59 -12.52
CA LYS A 187 1.50 3.52 -11.70
C LYS A 187 1.05 4.68 -12.60
N TYR A 188 -0.15 5.20 -12.39
CA TYR A 188 -0.77 6.29 -13.16
C TYR A 188 -1.29 5.92 -14.56
N GLU A 189 -1.08 4.69 -15.01
CA GLU A 189 -1.91 4.14 -16.07
C GLU A 189 -3.36 3.97 -15.54
N GLN A 190 -4.32 3.92 -16.45
CA GLN A 190 -5.74 3.65 -16.14
C GLN A 190 -5.91 2.36 -15.31
N GLN A 191 -5.19 1.32 -15.70
CA GLN A 191 -5.13 0.07 -14.95
C GLN A 191 -3.67 -0.36 -14.77
N ASP A 192 -3.29 -0.59 -13.51
CA ASP A 192 -1.96 -1.08 -13.18
C ASP A 192 -1.74 -2.49 -13.76
N ARG A 193 -0.57 -2.70 -14.37
CA ARG A 193 -0.16 -3.97 -14.96
C ARG A 193 1.26 -4.33 -14.56
N TYR A 194 1.51 -5.62 -14.37
CA TYR A 194 2.86 -6.12 -14.07
C TYR A 194 3.75 -6.08 -15.31
N LEU A 195 5.01 -5.75 -15.09
CA LEU A 195 5.97 -5.43 -16.14
C LEU A 195 7.10 -6.44 -16.23
N ALA A 196 7.61 -6.65 -17.44
CA ALA A 196 8.92 -7.24 -17.61
C ALA A 196 10.00 -6.22 -17.17
N ARG A 197 11.13 -6.71 -16.67
CA ARG A 197 12.19 -5.87 -16.09
C ARG A 197 12.71 -4.77 -17.03
N ALA A 198 12.89 -5.08 -18.32
CA ALA A 198 13.34 -4.11 -19.32
C ALA A 198 12.30 -3.02 -19.61
N GLU A 199 11.01 -3.34 -19.47
CA GLU A 199 9.94 -2.35 -19.61
C GLU A 199 9.85 -1.45 -18.37
N ALA A 200 9.98 -2.05 -17.17
CA ALA A 200 10.06 -1.29 -15.93
C ALA A 200 11.24 -0.30 -15.93
N ASP A 201 12.41 -0.71 -16.41
CA ASP A 201 13.58 0.17 -16.58
C ASP A 201 13.28 1.38 -17.48
N GLY A 202 12.63 1.15 -18.63
CA GLY A 202 12.20 2.23 -19.52
C GLY A 202 11.19 3.18 -18.88
N ILE A 203 10.24 2.64 -18.11
CA ILE A 203 9.21 3.42 -17.41
C ILE A 203 9.80 4.22 -16.24
N ALA A 204 10.76 3.66 -15.50
CA ALA A 204 11.40 4.30 -14.36
C ALA A 204 12.24 5.54 -14.75
N GLY A 205 12.76 5.57 -15.98
CA GLY A 205 13.52 6.70 -16.52
C GLY A 205 14.93 6.77 -15.93
N ALA A 206 15.26 7.87 -15.24
CA ALA A 206 16.56 8.04 -14.59
C ALA A 206 16.72 7.18 -13.31
N ALA A 207 15.60 6.73 -12.74
CA ALA A 207 15.59 5.82 -11.60
C ALA A 207 15.98 4.40 -12.03
N ASP A 208 17.22 3.99 -11.73
CA ASP A 208 17.73 2.66 -12.04
C ASP A 208 16.86 1.56 -11.39
N VAL A 209 16.33 0.64 -12.22
CA VAL A 209 15.49 -0.48 -11.77
C VAL A 209 16.22 -1.43 -10.82
N ASP A 210 17.54 -1.61 -10.98
CA ASP A 210 18.36 -2.41 -10.07
C ASP A 210 18.42 -1.76 -8.69
N ALA A 211 18.52 -0.43 -8.65
CA ALA A 211 18.54 0.33 -7.40
C ALA A 211 17.15 0.35 -6.72
N LEU A 212 16.07 0.43 -7.49
CA LEU A 212 14.69 0.28 -6.98
C LEU A 212 14.47 -1.11 -6.37
N GLU A 213 14.94 -2.18 -7.03
CA GLU A 213 14.87 -3.53 -6.50
C GLU A 213 15.67 -3.67 -5.19
N ALA A 214 16.90 -3.15 -5.15
CA ALA A 214 17.73 -3.18 -3.95
C ALA A 214 17.07 -2.44 -2.78
N LEU A 215 16.52 -1.26 -3.04
CA LEU A 215 15.78 -0.47 -2.04
C LEU A 215 14.55 -1.22 -1.52
N ALA A 216 13.77 -1.85 -2.40
CA ALA A 216 12.62 -2.66 -2.01
C ALA A 216 13.01 -3.87 -1.16
N ARG A 217 14.15 -4.51 -1.44
CA ARG A 217 14.69 -5.61 -0.61
C ARG A 217 15.09 -5.13 0.78
N ASP A 218 15.71 -3.96 0.90
CA ASP A 218 16.06 -3.37 2.19
C ASP A 218 14.82 -3.01 3.01
N VAL A 219 13.82 -2.39 2.37
CA VAL A 219 12.53 -2.13 3.02
C VAL A 219 11.87 -3.42 3.49
N ASN A 220 11.76 -4.40 2.60
CA ASN A 220 11.14 -5.68 2.92
C ASN A 220 11.84 -6.36 4.10
N ARG A 221 13.18 -6.33 4.15
CA ARG A 221 13.95 -6.87 5.26
C ARG A 221 13.60 -6.19 6.58
N VAL A 222 13.61 -4.86 6.64
CA VAL A 222 13.32 -4.11 7.88
C VAL A 222 11.89 -4.38 8.37
N VAL A 223 10.90 -4.34 7.46
CA VAL A 223 9.49 -4.60 7.80
C VAL A 223 9.30 -6.05 8.24
N THR A 224 9.93 -7.01 7.57
CA THR A 224 9.84 -8.44 7.93
C THR A 224 10.47 -8.71 9.29
N GLU A 225 11.67 -8.20 9.56
CA GLU A 225 12.34 -8.34 10.86
C GLU A 225 11.46 -7.76 11.99
N ARG A 226 10.80 -6.62 11.74
CA ARG A 226 9.88 -6.03 12.71
C ARG A 226 8.63 -6.88 12.92
N ALA A 227 8.01 -7.34 11.83
CA ALA A 227 6.82 -8.18 11.87
C ALA A 227 7.08 -9.46 12.68
N GLU A 228 8.17 -10.16 12.37
CA GLU A 228 8.58 -11.38 13.08
C GLU A 228 8.78 -11.12 14.57
N ALA A 229 9.44 -10.02 14.94
CA ALA A 229 9.65 -9.63 16.34
C ALA A 229 8.33 -9.34 17.09
N ALA A 230 7.28 -8.90 16.38
CA ALA A 230 5.95 -8.71 16.94
C ALA A 230 5.03 -9.94 16.83
N GLY A 231 5.52 -11.07 16.28
CA GLY A 231 4.72 -12.29 16.10
C GLY A 231 3.86 -12.33 14.83
N PHE A 232 4.09 -11.41 13.90
CA PHE A 232 3.44 -11.38 12.59
C PHE A 232 4.28 -12.11 11.54
N VAL A 233 3.60 -12.65 10.53
CA VAL A 233 4.19 -13.10 9.27
C VAL A 233 3.93 -12.00 8.24
N HIS A 234 4.99 -11.50 7.61
CA HIS A 234 4.91 -10.52 6.53
C HIS A 234 4.89 -11.24 5.18
N GLU A 235 3.72 -11.30 4.55
CA GLU A 235 3.50 -12.11 3.35
C GLU A 235 3.99 -11.41 2.09
N ASP A 236 3.60 -10.15 1.89
CA ASP A 236 4.04 -9.30 0.80
C ASP A 236 3.63 -7.85 1.04
N GLY A 237 4.16 -6.96 0.20
CA GLY A 237 3.85 -5.56 0.24
C GLY A 237 4.30 -4.82 -1.00
N LYS A 238 4.08 -3.50 -0.99
CA LYS A 238 4.56 -2.61 -2.03
C LYS A 238 5.11 -1.33 -1.43
N ILE A 239 6.00 -0.69 -2.20
CA ILE A 239 6.44 0.68 -1.98
C ILE A 239 6.34 1.49 -3.25
N GLU A 240 6.31 2.80 -3.04
CA GLU A 240 6.56 3.80 -4.07
C GLU A 240 7.90 4.47 -3.74
N CYS A 241 8.56 5.00 -4.76
CA CYS A 241 9.84 5.67 -4.60
C CYS A 241 9.79 7.01 -5.32
N LEU A 242 10.44 8.02 -4.74
CA LEU A 242 10.78 9.24 -5.45
C LEU A 242 12.24 9.19 -5.90
N TYR A 243 12.50 9.86 -7.01
CA TYR A 243 13.84 10.14 -7.52
C TYR A 243 14.10 11.63 -7.37
N VAL A 244 15.21 11.99 -6.74
CA VAL A 244 15.64 13.38 -6.56
C VAL A 244 17.16 13.47 -6.66
N ASP A 245 17.68 14.25 -7.62
CA ASP A 245 19.10 14.56 -7.77
C ASP A 245 20.04 13.32 -7.78
N GLY A 246 19.59 12.21 -8.38
CA GLY A 246 20.36 10.95 -8.42
C GLY A 246 20.19 10.03 -7.22
N GLU A 247 19.31 10.37 -6.28
CA GLU A 247 18.98 9.58 -5.11
C GLU A 247 17.55 9.02 -5.18
N LEU A 248 17.39 7.76 -4.79
CA LEU A 248 16.08 7.15 -4.57
C LEU A 248 15.71 7.23 -3.09
N ARG A 249 14.47 7.62 -2.79
CA ARG A 249 13.92 7.59 -1.44
C ARG A 249 12.57 6.89 -1.43
N VAL A 250 12.29 6.16 -0.36
CA VAL A 250 10.98 5.55 -0.12
C VAL A 250 9.94 6.66 0.06
N ALA A 251 8.85 6.56 -0.69
CA ALA A 251 7.74 7.51 -0.71
C ALA A 251 6.41 6.81 -0.36
N ASP A 252 5.30 7.55 -0.46
CA ASP A 252 3.96 7.17 0.05
C ASP A 252 4.00 6.69 1.51
N VAL A 253 3.46 5.51 1.82
CA VAL A 253 3.50 4.90 3.15
C VAL A 253 3.94 3.44 3.02
N VAL A 254 4.59 2.92 4.06
CA VAL A 254 5.24 1.63 4.03
C VAL A 254 4.89 0.75 5.23
N GLY A 255 4.77 -0.55 4.98
CA GLY A 255 4.61 -1.59 6.00
C GLY A 255 3.31 -1.50 6.81
N THR A 256 2.24 -0.94 6.26
CA THR A 256 0.92 -0.88 6.94
C THR A 256 -0.01 -2.01 6.49
N PHE A 257 -1.12 -2.22 7.22
CA PHE A 257 -2.17 -3.19 6.88
C PHE A 257 -2.96 -2.93 5.57
N ASP A 258 -2.82 -1.74 4.97
CA ASP A 258 -3.44 -1.42 3.67
C ASP A 258 -2.50 -1.68 2.49
N GLU A 259 -1.20 -1.40 2.66
CA GLU A 259 -0.17 -1.56 1.62
C GLU A 259 0.51 -2.94 1.66
N ASN A 260 0.40 -3.68 2.77
CA ASN A 260 1.09 -4.96 2.98
C ASN A 260 0.10 -6.00 3.54
N ARG A 261 0.36 -7.28 3.24
CA ARG A 261 -0.36 -8.41 3.82
C ARG A 261 0.44 -8.97 4.99
N PHE A 262 -0.19 -8.98 6.15
CA PHE A 262 0.31 -9.63 7.35
C PHE A 262 -0.66 -10.70 7.82
N SER A 263 -0.12 -11.73 8.47
CA SER A 263 -0.90 -12.67 9.26
C SER A 263 -0.33 -12.82 10.68
N TYR A 264 -1.20 -13.16 11.62
CA TYR A 264 -0.86 -13.36 13.03
C TYR A 264 -1.55 -14.63 13.53
N GLY A 265 -0.78 -15.57 14.07
CA GLY A 265 -1.28 -16.91 14.41
C GLY A 265 -1.94 -17.63 13.22
N GLY A 266 -1.51 -17.35 11.98
CA GLY A 266 -2.07 -17.91 10.75
C GLY A 266 -3.35 -17.25 10.23
N ARG A 267 -3.84 -16.18 10.88
CA ARG A 267 -5.02 -15.41 10.47
C ARG A 267 -4.63 -14.06 9.88
N GLY A 268 -5.29 -13.64 8.79
CA GLY A 268 -4.94 -12.40 8.10
C GLY A 268 -5.32 -11.16 8.90
N ILE A 269 -4.39 -10.20 9.01
CA ILE A 269 -4.60 -8.88 9.62
C ILE A 269 -4.28 -7.83 8.57
N SER A 270 -5.21 -7.62 7.65
CA SER A 270 -5.10 -6.62 6.60
C SER A 270 -6.47 -6.35 6.00
N LYS A 271 -6.49 -5.43 5.04
CA LYS A 271 -7.61 -5.18 4.14
C LYS A 271 -8.22 -6.43 3.47
N GLU A 272 -7.49 -7.54 3.43
CA GLU A 272 -8.01 -8.83 2.93
C GLU A 272 -9.22 -9.34 3.73
N VAL A 273 -9.30 -9.07 5.04
CA VAL A 273 -10.44 -9.44 5.89
C VAL A 273 -11.74 -8.86 5.32
N VAL A 274 -11.73 -7.57 4.98
CA VAL A 274 -12.90 -6.89 4.41
C VAL A 274 -13.22 -7.41 3.01
N ARG A 275 -12.20 -7.69 2.18
CA ARG A 275 -12.40 -8.31 0.85
C ARG A 275 -13.10 -9.66 0.95
N GLN A 276 -12.69 -10.50 1.89
CA GLN A 276 -13.31 -11.83 2.08
C GLN A 276 -14.74 -11.72 2.61
N TRP A 277 -15.02 -10.75 3.50
CA TRP A 277 -16.38 -10.49 3.95
C TRP A 277 -17.31 -10.12 2.78
N TYR A 278 -16.91 -9.19 1.90
CA TYR A 278 -17.71 -8.81 0.73
C TYR A 278 -17.92 -9.97 -0.25
N LYS A 279 -16.88 -10.79 -0.50
CA LYS A 279 -17.02 -12.00 -1.35
C LYS A 279 -18.09 -12.96 -0.81
N ALA A 280 -18.19 -13.09 0.51
CA ALA A 280 -19.12 -14.00 1.17
C ALA A 280 -20.53 -13.43 1.36
N ASN A 281 -20.68 -12.11 1.51
CA ASN A 281 -21.94 -11.48 1.92
C ASN A 281 -22.57 -10.56 0.87
N ASP A 282 -21.79 -10.06 -0.09
CA ASP A 282 -22.26 -9.17 -1.18
C ASP A 282 -21.78 -9.71 -2.55
N THR A 283 -22.08 -10.98 -2.78
CA THR A 283 -21.59 -11.72 -3.95
C THR A 283 -22.09 -11.13 -5.27
N ASP A 284 -23.31 -10.62 -5.30
CA ASP A 284 -23.90 -10.03 -6.51
C ASP A 284 -23.13 -8.78 -6.96
N TRP A 285 -22.75 -7.90 -6.01
CA TRP A 285 -21.91 -6.75 -6.31
C TRP A 285 -20.50 -7.17 -6.74
N VAL A 286 -19.87 -8.11 -6.03
CA VAL A 286 -18.51 -8.57 -6.38
C VAL A 286 -18.45 -9.17 -7.80
N GLU A 287 -19.44 -9.98 -8.19
CA GLU A 287 -19.52 -10.52 -9.54
C GLU A 287 -19.84 -9.44 -10.59
N ALA A 288 -20.63 -8.42 -10.24
CA ALA A 288 -20.88 -7.27 -11.12
C ALA A 288 -19.59 -6.45 -11.37
N VAL A 289 -18.79 -6.19 -10.33
CA VAL A 289 -17.47 -5.54 -10.44
C VAL A 289 -16.57 -6.32 -11.39
N LYS A 290 -16.49 -7.64 -11.22
CA LYS A 290 -15.68 -8.51 -12.09
C LYS A 290 -16.16 -8.50 -13.54
N THR A 291 -17.48 -8.53 -13.75
CA THR A 291 -18.09 -8.48 -15.08
C THR A 291 -17.79 -7.14 -15.76
N ALA A 292 -17.94 -6.04 -15.02
CA ALA A 292 -17.68 -4.68 -15.48
C ALA A 292 -16.21 -4.48 -15.89
N LYS A 293 -15.26 -4.92 -15.04
CA LYS A 293 -13.82 -4.88 -15.37
C LYS A 293 -13.49 -5.70 -16.61
N THR A 294 -14.07 -6.89 -16.75
CA THR A 294 -13.88 -7.74 -17.94
C THR A 294 -14.41 -7.06 -19.21
N ALA A 295 -15.52 -6.32 -19.11
CA ALA A 295 -16.15 -5.67 -20.25
C ALA A 295 -15.35 -4.45 -20.79
N VAL A 296 -14.43 -3.91 -20.00
CA VAL A 296 -13.57 -2.78 -20.41
C VAL A 296 -12.12 -3.17 -20.69
N ALA A 297 -11.73 -4.42 -20.44
CA ALA A 297 -10.33 -4.85 -20.54
C ALA A 297 -9.67 -4.55 -21.89
N ASP A 298 -10.45 -4.53 -22.98
CA ASP A 298 -10.00 -4.20 -24.35
C ASP A 298 -10.47 -2.81 -24.82
N ARG A 299 -10.92 -1.95 -23.91
CA ARG A 299 -11.50 -0.64 -24.24
C ARG A 299 -10.68 0.49 -23.63
N ASP A 300 -10.76 1.63 -24.28
CA ASP A 300 -10.09 2.89 -23.88
C ASP A 300 -10.86 3.65 -22.77
N ILE A 301 -11.65 2.93 -21.97
CA ILE A 301 -12.52 3.51 -20.94
C ILE A 301 -12.18 2.95 -19.57
N ASP A 302 -11.94 3.86 -18.63
CA ASP A 302 -11.55 3.53 -17.25
C ASP A 302 -12.75 3.52 -16.29
N ASP A 303 -13.91 3.97 -16.76
CA ASP A 303 -15.15 4.02 -15.99
C ASP A 303 -15.91 2.70 -16.07
N TRP A 304 -15.23 1.57 -15.81
CA TRP A 304 -15.90 0.29 -15.60
C TRP A 304 -16.95 0.38 -14.49
N ARG A 305 -16.76 1.29 -13.54
CA ARG A 305 -17.73 1.59 -12.48
C ARG A 305 -19.08 2.05 -13.04
N GLU A 306 -19.12 2.79 -14.15
CA GLU A 306 -20.38 3.15 -14.82
C GLU A 306 -21.11 1.95 -15.43
N LEU A 307 -20.39 0.84 -15.67
CA LEU A 307 -20.96 -0.42 -16.15
C LEU A 307 -21.37 -1.36 -15.00
N CYS A 308 -21.01 -1.03 -13.75
CA CYS A 308 -21.42 -1.77 -12.58
C CYS A 308 -22.72 -1.18 -12.04
N GLU A 309 -23.85 -1.84 -12.30
CA GLU A 309 -25.16 -1.38 -11.84
C GLU A 309 -25.36 -1.39 -10.31
N PRO A 310 -24.94 -2.43 -9.56
CA PRO A 310 -25.03 -2.38 -8.10
C PRO A 310 -23.89 -1.56 -7.48
N ASP A 311 -24.22 -0.79 -6.45
CA ASP A 311 -23.29 -0.21 -5.50
C ASP A 311 -23.03 -1.21 -4.36
N PRO A 312 -21.86 -1.16 -3.67
CA PRO A 312 -21.60 -2.01 -2.52
C PRO A 312 -22.53 -1.69 -1.35
N ASP A 313 -22.97 -2.72 -0.64
CA ASP A 313 -23.66 -2.53 0.63
C ASP A 313 -22.70 -2.02 1.73
N PRO A 314 -23.15 -1.14 2.64
CA PRO A 314 -22.34 -0.73 3.79
C PRO A 314 -22.10 -1.93 4.72
N LEU A 315 -20.92 -1.98 5.34
CA LEU A 315 -20.64 -3.01 6.33
C LEU A 315 -21.63 -2.93 7.51
N PRO A 316 -22.16 -4.07 8.00
CA PRO A 316 -22.93 -4.08 9.23
C PRO A 316 -22.10 -3.52 10.41
N PRO A 317 -22.72 -2.83 11.38
CA PRO A 317 -21.98 -2.20 12.48
C PRO A 317 -21.05 -3.16 13.25
N ALA A 318 -21.45 -4.42 13.44
CA ALA A 318 -20.61 -5.41 14.11
C ALA A 318 -19.33 -5.74 13.33
N VAL A 319 -19.38 -5.70 11.99
CA VAL A 319 -18.22 -5.91 11.13
C VAL A 319 -17.30 -4.68 11.20
N VAL A 320 -17.87 -3.47 11.15
CA VAL A 320 -17.11 -2.22 11.31
C VAL A 320 -16.38 -2.19 12.65
N ASP A 321 -17.07 -2.51 13.75
CA ASP A 321 -16.49 -2.53 15.10
C ASP A 321 -15.35 -3.57 15.21
N ALA A 322 -15.55 -4.76 14.67
CA ALA A 322 -14.54 -5.83 14.69
C ALA A 322 -13.29 -5.46 13.86
N VAL A 323 -13.48 -4.91 12.65
CA VAL A 323 -12.36 -4.48 11.80
C VAL A 323 -11.66 -3.26 12.39
N SER A 324 -12.39 -2.31 12.97
CA SER A 324 -11.82 -1.18 13.71
C SER A 324 -10.90 -1.65 14.85
N ALA A 325 -11.40 -2.56 15.69
CA ALA A 325 -10.62 -3.17 16.76
C ALA A 325 -9.41 -3.94 16.22
N LEU A 326 -9.54 -4.64 15.09
CA LEU A 326 -8.43 -5.37 14.47
C LEU A 326 -7.28 -4.45 14.04
N TYR A 327 -7.58 -3.32 13.37
CA TYR A 327 -6.55 -2.35 12.98
C TYR A 327 -5.85 -1.73 14.20
N ALA A 328 -6.64 -1.32 15.20
CA ALA A 328 -6.12 -0.72 16.42
C ALA A 328 -5.25 -1.70 17.23
N ALA A 329 -5.75 -2.92 17.46
CA ALA A 329 -5.06 -3.96 18.22
C ALA A 329 -3.81 -4.46 17.50
N GLY A 330 -3.91 -4.66 16.18
CA GLY A 330 -2.78 -5.00 15.33
C GLY A 330 -1.69 -3.94 15.37
N THR A 331 -2.06 -2.66 15.35
CA THR A 331 -1.10 -1.54 15.44
C THR A 331 -0.44 -1.48 16.82
N ASN A 332 -1.20 -1.69 17.90
CA ASN A 332 -0.63 -1.76 19.25
C ASN A 332 0.43 -2.87 19.34
N ALA A 333 0.09 -4.08 18.88
CA ALA A 333 1.00 -5.22 18.88
C ALA A 333 2.22 -5.00 17.96
N TYR A 334 1.99 -4.49 16.75
CA TYR A 334 3.05 -4.23 15.76
C TYR A 334 3.97 -3.09 16.15
N THR A 335 3.54 -2.10 16.93
CA THR A 335 4.42 -1.00 17.37
C THR A 335 4.95 -1.18 18.80
N ASP A 336 4.53 -2.25 19.49
CA ASP A 336 4.81 -2.50 20.91
C ASP A 336 4.47 -1.28 21.80
N ARG A 337 3.35 -0.62 21.48
CA ARG A 337 2.87 0.59 22.15
C ARG A 337 1.35 0.62 22.19
N GLU A 338 0.80 0.92 23.36
CA GLU A 338 -0.64 1.10 23.54
C GLU A 338 -1.08 2.47 23.02
N TRP A 339 -1.47 2.52 21.75
CA TRP A 339 -2.06 3.69 21.09
C TRP A 339 -3.56 3.79 21.34
N PHE A 340 -4.22 2.65 21.36
CA PHE A 340 -5.66 2.52 21.45
C PHE A 340 -6.07 1.65 22.63
N ASP A 341 -7.09 2.06 23.38
CA ASP A 341 -7.72 1.26 24.43
C ASP A 341 -8.68 0.24 23.80
N VAL A 342 -8.12 -0.84 23.29
CA VAL A 342 -8.84 -1.94 22.61
C VAL A 342 -8.35 -3.29 23.13
N PRO A 343 -9.09 -4.39 22.90
CA PRO A 343 -8.60 -5.74 23.19
C PRO A 343 -7.26 -6.06 22.50
N ASP A 344 -6.59 -7.12 22.96
CA ASP A 344 -5.39 -7.60 22.29
C ASP A 344 -5.68 -8.16 20.89
N VAL A 345 -4.62 -8.34 20.10
CA VAL A 345 -4.71 -8.76 18.69
C VAL A 345 -5.38 -10.13 18.53
N GLU A 346 -5.22 -11.03 19.51
CA GLU A 346 -5.86 -12.36 19.52
C GLU A 346 -7.37 -12.25 19.70
N ALA A 347 -7.82 -11.45 20.68
CA ALA A 347 -9.24 -11.20 20.91
C ALA A 347 -9.90 -10.44 19.75
N ALA A 348 -9.19 -9.51 19.12
CA ALA A 348 -9.67 -8.80 17.95
C ALA A 348 -9.83 -9.74 16.73
N LEU A 349 -8.89 -10.67 16.54
CA LEU A 349 -8.99 -11.73 15.53
C LEU A 349 -10.17 -12.67 15.79
N ASP A 350 -10.36 -13.13 17.04
CA ASP A 350 -11.48 -13.98 17.42
C ASP A 350 -12.84 -13.30 17.15
N ALA A 351 -12.92 -11.98 17.32
CA ALA A 351 -14.12 -11.21 17.02
C ALA A 351 -14.42 -11.17 15.51
N VAL A 352 -13.39 -11.08 14.68
CA VAL A 352 -13.52 -11.12 13.21
C VAL A 352 -13.91 -12.52 12.72
N ASP A 353 -13.30 -13.57 13.29
CA ASP A 353 -13.61 -14.97 12.93
C ASP A 353 -15.04 -15.39 13.32
N ALA A 354 -15.69 -14.64 14.21
CA ALA A 354 -17.07 -14.87 14.65
C ALA A 354 -18.15 -14.20 13.79
N LEU A 355 -17.75 -13.38 12.80
CA LEU A 355 -18.65 -12.73 11.82
C LEU A 355 -19.06 -13.71 10.72
#